data_AF-A0A961ICN7-F1
#
_entry.id   AF-A0A961ICN7-F1
#
_cell.length_a   1.000
_cell.length_b   1.000
_cell.length_c   1.000
_cell.angle_alpha   90.00
_cell.angle_beta   90.00
_cell.angle_gamma   90.00
#
_symmetry.space_group_name_H-M   'P 1'
#
loop_
_entity.id
_entity.type
_entity.pdbx_description
1 polymer ?
#
loop_
_entity_poly.entity_id
_entity_poly.type
_entity_poly.pdbx_seq_one_letter_code
_entity_poly.pdbx_strand_id
1 'polypeptide(L)' 'MYVILVYDVNVKRVGKMLKLCRRYLTWIQNSVFEGEIT' A
#
# COMPACT_ATOMS: atom_id res chain seq x y z
N MET A 1 -14.50 -6.29 2.93
CA MET A 1 -14.04 -5.52 4.12
C MET A 1 -13.25 -4.31 3.65
N TYR A 2 -13.51 -3.12 4.19
CA TYR A 2 -12.72 -1.92 3.87
C TYR A 2 -11.45 -1.88 4.73
N VAL A 3 -10.29 -1.64 4.12
CA VAL A 3 -8.98 -1.71 4.79
C VAL A 3 -8.17 -0.45 4.50
N ILE A 4 -7.48 0.05 5.53
CA ILE A 4 -6.44 1.07 5.41
C ILE A 4 -5.10 0.39 5.72
N LEU A 5 -4.19 0.38 4.75
CA LEU A 5 -2.86 -0.21 4.84
C LEU A 5 -1.82 0.89 5.00
N VAL A 6 -1.16 0.89 6.16
CA VAL A 6 0.00 1.72 6.46
C VAL A 6 1.22 0.82 6.58
N TYR A 7 2.32 1.16 5.93
CA TYR A 7 3.55 0.36 6.03
C TYR A 7 4.78 1.18 6.38
N ASP A 8 5.68 0.57 7.14
CA ASP A 8 7.06 1.02 7.31
C ASP A 8 8.00 -0.04 6.72
N VAL A 9 8.72 0.33 5.67
CA VAL A 9 9.53 -0.60 4.88
C VAL A 9 10.85 0.08 4.53
N ASN A 10 11.95 -0.63 4.77
CA ASN A 10 13.29 -0.16 4.41
C ASN A 10 13.37 0.31 2.94
N VAL A 11 14.09 1.42 2.70
CA VAL A 11 14.26 2.07 1.40
C VAL A 11 14.65 1.10 0.27
N LYS A 12 15.45 0.06 0.56
CA LYS A 12 15.83 -0.95 -0.44
C LYS A 12 14.62 -1.72 -1.03
N ARG A 13 13.50 -1.80 -0.30
CA ARG A 13 12.29 -2.57 -0.64
C ARG A 13 11.06 -1.71 -0.91
N VAL A 14 11.09 -0.41 -0.62
CA VAL A 14 9.92 0.49 -0.72
C VAL A 14 9.33 0.52 -2.13
N GLY A 15 10.18 0.55 -3.16
CA GLY A 15 9.71 0.55 -4.56
C GLY A 15 9.00 -0.75 -4.95
N LYS A 16 9.41 -1.89 -4.38
CA LYS A 16 8.74 -3.18 -4.61
C LYS A 16 7.37 -3.20 -3.94
N MET A 17 7.27 -2.70 -2.70
CA MET A 17 6.01 -2.67 -1.96
C MET A 17 5.00 -1.68 -2.56
N LEU A 18 5.45 -0.49 -2.99
CA LEU A 18 4.59 0.47 -3.69
C LEU A 18 3.95 -0.14 -4.94
N LYS A 19 4.75 -0.83 -5.77
CA LYS A 19 4.25 -1.51 -6.98
C LYS A 19 3.29 -2.66 -6.66
N LEU A 20 3.49 -3.36 -5.55
CA LEU A 20 2.61 -4.43 -5.10
C LEU A 20 1.27 -3.87 -4.59
N CYS A 21 1.31 -2.92 -3.67
CA CYS A 21 0.10 -2.36 -3.04
C CYS A 21 -0.82 -1.69 -4.07
N ARG A 22 -0.24 -1.00 -5.08
CA ARG A 22 -1.01 -0.39 -6.19
C ARG A 22 -1.80 -1.38 -7.05
N ARG A 23 -1.55 -2.68 -6.95
CA ARG A 23 -2.35 -3.70 -7.67
C ARG A 23 -3.65 -4.06 -6.95
N TYR A 24 -3.73 -3.79 -5.65
CA TYR A 24 -4.81 -4.26 -4.78
C TYR A 24 -5.55 -3.13 -4.08
N LEU A 25 -4.88 -2.01 -3.83
CA LEU A 25 -5.41 -0.88 -3.07
C LEU A 25 -5.10 0.44 -3.79
N THR A 26 -5.91 1.44 -3.51
CA THR A 26 -5.73 2.81 -3.98
C THR A 26 -4.67 3.51 -3.16
N TRP A 27 -3.73 4.18 -3.83
CA TRP A 27 -2.70 4.98 -3.17
C TRP A 27 -3.25 6.37 -2.83
N ILE A 28 -3.17 6.77 -1.55
CA ILE A 28 -3.72 8.05 -1.07
C ILE A 28 -2.61 9.03 -0.68
N GLN A 29 -1.64 8.57 0.12
CA GLN A 29 -0.48 9.36 0.53
C GLN A 29 0.74 8.45 0.71
N ASN A 30 1.91 9.05 0.97
CA ASN A 30 3.13 8.29 1.20
C ASN A 30 2.91 7.24 2.30
N SER A 31 3.23 5.99 1.96
CA SER A 31 3.07 4.82 2.84
C SER A 31 1.63 4.47 3.26
N VAL A 32 0.60 5.05 2.63
CA VAL A 32 -0.81 4.76 2.97
C VAL A 32 -1.62 4.41 1.73
N PHE A 33 -2.41 3.34 1.86
CA PHE A 33 -3.30 2.78 0.86
C PHE A 33 -4.66 2.47 1.47
N GLU A 34 -5.71 2.55 0.67
CA GLU A 34 -7.06 2.19 1.10
C GLU A 34 -7.82 1.43 0.02
N GLY A 35 -8.83 0.66 0.41
CA GLY A 35 -9.70 -0.03 -0.52
C GLY A 35 -10.48 -1.17 0.11
N GLU A 36 -11.36 -1.75 -0.70
CA GLU A 36 -12.12 -2.93 -0.32
C GLU A 36 -11.36 -4.20 -0.71
N ILE A 37 -11.15 -5.09 0.26
CA ILE A 37 -10.65 -6.44 0.04
C ILE A 37 -11.81 -7.41 0.30
N THR A 38 -12.03 -8.33 -0.64
CA THR A 38 -13.06 -9.38 -0.53
C THR A 38 -12.62 -10.49 0.40
#